data_AF-A0A8D8G323-F1
#
_entry.id   AF-A0A8D8G323-F1
#
_cell.length_a   1.000
_cell.length_b   1.000
_cell.length_c   1.000
_cell.angle_alpha   90.00
_cell.angle_beta   90.00
_cell.angle_gamma   90.00
#
_symmetry.space_group_name_H-M   'P 1'
#
loop_
_entity.id
_entity.type
_entity.pdbx_description
1 polymer ?
#
loop_
_entity_poly.entity_id
_entity_poly.type
_entity_poly.pdbx_seq_one_letter_code
_entity_poly.pdbx_strand_id
1 'polypeptide(L)'
;ERTGLKMIKVSEEVIEMLEENQVQLQNLMSSKYIAYFLSEVSKWQLALSNADQVITAWFEVQRKWMYLESIFIGSEDIRSQLPEDSKRFDGIDRDFKSLLGEIIANPNIVKSTNRAGLYEKLEMLLSELILCEKALNDYLETKRLAYPRFYFVSSADLLDILSN
;
A
#
# COMPACT_ATOMS: atom_id res chain seq x y z
N GLU A 1 -0.53 1.87 19.67
CA GLU A 1 -0.90 1.65 18.25
C GLU A 1 -2.39 1.91 18.10
N ARG A 2 -2.78 2.91 17.30
CA ARG A 2 -4.13 3.52 17.33
C ARG A 2 -5.26 2.58 16.85
N THR A 3 -4.93 1.56 16.07
CA THR A 3 -5.88 0.58 15.49
C THR A 3 -5.83 -0.80 16.13
N GLY A 4 -4.83 -1.10 16.96
CA GLY A 4 -4.57 -2.45 17.47
C GLY A 4 -4.25 -3.49 16.37
N LEU A 5 -4.08 -3.06 15.12
CA LEU A 5 -3.79 -3.95 13.99
C LEU A 5 -2.29 -4.10 13.81
N LYS A 6 -1.84 -5.35 13.74
CA LYS A 6 -0.44 -5.68 13.46
C LYS A 6 -0.16 -5.47 11.97
N MET A 7 0.43 -4.32 11.64
CA MET A 7 0.85 -4.01 10.27
C MET A 7 1.89 -5.01 9.78
N ILE A 8 1.89 -5.28 8.47
CA ILE A 8 2.88 -6.15 7.87
C ILE A 8 4.22 -5.44 7.89
N LYS A 9 5.22 -6.16 8.39
CA LYS A 9 6.64 -5.81 8.29
C LYS A 9 7.33 -7.00 7.64
N VAL A 10 8.01 -6.75 6.54
CA VAL A 10 8.94 -7.70 5.91
C VAL A 10 10.34 -7.25 6.32
N SER A 11 11.17 -8.17 6.80
CA SER A 11 12.56 -7.82 7.15
C SER A 11 13.34 -7.50 5.87
N GLU A 12 14.29 -6.58 5.99
CA GLU A 12 15.22 -6.24 4.91
C GLU A 12 15.94 -7.49 4.38
N GLU A 13 16.37 -8.37 5.28
CA GLU A 13 16.94 -9.69 4.95
C GLU A 13 16.07 -10.53 3.99
N VAL A 14 14.74 -10.48 4.13
CA VAL A 14 13.82 -11.24 3.26
C VAL A 14 13.68 -10.57 1.88
N ILE A 15 13.75 -9.24 1.82
CA ILE A 15 13.73 -8.49 0.56
C ILE A 15 15.04 -8.74 -0.18
N GLU A 16 16.18 -8.61 0.49
CA GLU A 16 17.50 -8.93 -0.07
C GLU A 16 17.55 -10.38 -0.59
N MET A 17 17.07 -11.34 0.21
CA MET A 17 17.00 -12.74 -0.23
C MET A 17 16.09 -12.93 -1.45
N LEU A 18 14.98 -12.18 -1.56
CA LEU A 18 14.10 -12.24 -2.73
C LEU A 18 14.82 -11.74 -3.99
N GLU A 19 15.49 -10.59 -3.90
CA GLU A 19 16.26 -9.98 -4.99
C GLU A 19 17.42 -10.88 -5.43
N GLU A 20 18.19 -11.42 -4.48
CA GLU A 20 19.28 -12.35 -4.77
C GLU A 20 18.79 -13.60 -5.52
N ASN A 21 17.68 -14.20 -5.07
CA ASN A 21 17.10 -15.37 -5.73
C ASN A 21 16.61 -15.05 -7.15
N GLN A 22 16.04 -13.86 -7.39
CA GLN A 22 15.68 -13.42 -8.74
C GLN A 22 16.91 -13.28 -9.65
N VAL A 23 18.01 -12.70 -9.14
CA VAL A 23 19.27 -12.58 -9.90
C VAL A 23 19.85 -13.96 -10.23
N GLN A 24 19.81 -14.91 -9.28
CA GLN A 24 20.26 -16.28 -9.52
C GLN A 24 19.44 -16.98 -10.62
N LEU A 25 18.11 -16.84 -10.61
CA LEU A 25 17.25 -17.40 -11.66
C LEU A 25 17.52 -16.75 -13.03
N GLN A 26 17.78 -15.44 -13.08
CA GLN A 26 18.15 -14.75 -14.31
C GLN A 26 19.50 -15.23 -14.89
N ASN A 27 20.47 -15.53 -14.02
CA ASN A 27 21.73 -16.14 -14.43
C ASN A 27 21.53 -17.55 -14.98
N LEU A 28 20.65 -18.35 -14.36
CA LEU A 28 20.30 -19.69 -14.85
C LEU A 28 19.61 -19.63 -16.22
N MET A 29 18.69 -18.68 -16.42
CA MET A 29 18.04 -18.43 -17.72
C MET A 29 19.04 -18.12 -18.85
N SER A 30 20.15 -17.48 -18.51
CA SER A 30 21.20 -17.11 -19.46
C SER A 30 22.21 -18.24 -19.72
N SER A 31 22.12 -19.35 -18.98
CA SER A 31 23.00 -20.51 -19.12
C SER A 31 22.68 -21.31 -20.39
N LYS A 32 23.73 -21.77 -21.08
CA LYS A 32 23.61 -22.64 -22.26
C LYS A 32 22.99 -24.01 -21.96
N TYR A 33 22.90 -24.41 -20.69
CA TYR A 33 22.38 -25.70 -20.24
C TYR A 33 20.96 -25.62 -19.66
N ILE A 34 20.26 -24.48 -19.81
CA ILE A 34 18.94 -24.25 -19.21
C ILE A 34 17.83 -25.15 -19.77
N ALA A 35 18.00 -25.73 -20.96
CA ALA A 35 16.93 -26.42 -21.69
C ALA A 35 16.15 -27.45 -20.85
N TYR A 36 16.83 -28.20 -19.98
CA TYR A 36 16.18 -29.18 -19.11
C TYR A 36 15.35 -28.55 -17.98
N PHE A 37 15.81 -27.42 -17.43
CA PHE A 37 15.19 -26.74 -16.28
C PHE A 37 14.34 -25.52 -16.65
N LEU A 38 14.23 -25.19 -17.94
CA LEU A 38 13.61 -23.96 -18.42
C LEU A 38 12.20 -23.75 -17.85
N SER A 39 11.38 -24.80 -17.80
CA SER A 39 10.03 -24.72 -17.26
C SER A 39 10.01 -24.40 -15.77
N GLU A 40 10.87 -25.03 -14.98
CA GLU A 40 10.94 -24.80 -13.53
C GLU A 40 11.49 -23.41 -13.21
N VAL A 41 12.57 -23.01 -13.89
CA VAL A 41 13.18 -21.69 -13.71
C VAL A 41 12.21 -20.58 -14.12
N SER A 42 11.49 -20.74 -15.23
CA SER A 42 10.48 -19.77 -15.67
C SER A 42 9.33 -19.64 -14.65
N LYS A 43 8.88 -20.77 -14.09
CA LYS A 43 7.82 -20.78 -13.07
C LYS A 43 8.26 -20.03 -11.81
N TRP A 44 9.48 -20.27 -11.33
CA TRP A 44 10.02 -19.57 -10.17
C TRP A 44 10.29 -18.09 -10.47
N GLN A 45 10.79 -17.75 -11.65
CA GLN A 45 10.99 -16.36 -12.06
C GLN A 45 9.68 -15.58 -11.99
N LEU A 46 8.60 -16.15 -12.54
CA LEU A 46 7.27 -15.54 -12.47
C LEU A 46 6.79 -15.43 -11.02
N ALA A 47 6.95 -16.50 -10.24
CA ALA A 47 6.47 -16.52 -8.85
C ALA A 47 7.18 -15.49 -7.95
N LEU A 48 8.50 -15.33 -8.10
CA LEU A 48 9.26 -14.34 -7.36
C LEU A 48 9.03 -12.92 -7.87
N SER A 49 8.85 -12.73 -9.18
CA SER A 49 8.50 -11.42 -9.74
C SER A 49 7.13 -10.94 -9.27
N ASN A 50 6.13 -11.84 -9.25
CA ASN A 50 4.82 -11.53 -8.69
C ASN A 50 4.91 -11.21 -7.18
N ALA A 51 5.76 -11.93 -6.45
CA ALA A 51 5.96 -11.67 -5.03
C ALA A 51 6.50 -10.26 -4.78
N ASP A 52 7.53 -9.86 -5.53
CA ASP A 52 8.13 -8.53 -5.44
C ASP A 52 7.13 -7.41 -5.78
N GLN A 53 6.39 -7.56 -6.88
CA GLN A 53 5.35 -6.59 -7.29
C GLN A 53 4.26 -6.43 -6.22
N VAL A 54 3.76 -7.54 -5.67
CA VAL A 54 2.73 -7.51 -4.63
C VAL A 54 3.26 -6.93 -3.33
N ILE A 55 4.49 -7.24 -2.92
CA ILE A 55 5.12 -6.67 -1.72
C ILE A 55 5.24 -5.15 -1.86
N THR A 56 5.73 -4.68 -3.01
CA THR A 56 5.89 -3.25 -3.29
C THR A 56 4.54 -2.51 -3.25
N ALA A 57 3.55 -3.03 -3.99
CA ALA A 57 2.19 -2.47 -4.01
C ALA A 57 1.55 -2.48 -2.61
N TRP A 58 1.74 -3.57 -1.84
CA TRP A 58 1.25 -3.68 -0.48
C TRP A 58 1.79 -2.56 0.42
N PHE A 59 3.10 -2.34 0.38
CA PHE A 59 3.72 -1.29 1.21
C PHE A 59 3.27 0.11 0.82
N GLU A 60 3.02 0.34 -0.46
CA GLU A 60 2.46 1.62 -0.90
C GLU A 60 1.02 1.84 -0.39
N VAL A 61 0.15 0.84 -0.57
CA VAL A 61 -1.22 0.85 -0.04
C VAL A 61 -1.20 1.04 1.47
N GLN A 62 -0.40 0.26 2.20
CA GLN A 62 -0.31 0.33 3.67
C GLN A 62 0.13 1.72 4.14
N ARG A 63 1.15 2.32 3.51
CA ARG A 63 1.64 3.66 3.86
C ARG A 63 0.59 4.74 3.61
N LYS A 64 -0.05 4.75 2.43
CA LYS A 64 -1.10 5.73 2.11
C LYS A 64 -2.34 5.55 2.99
N TRP A 65 -2.76 4.30 3.19
CA TRP A 65 -3.87 3.98 4.08
C TRP A 65 -3.58 4.45 5.51
N MET A 66 -2.40 4.20 6.07
CA MET A 66 -2.05 4.67 7.43
C MET A 66 -2.09 6.20 7.55
N TYR A 67 -1.62 6.92 6.53
CA TYR A 67 -1.67 8.38 6.49
C TYR A 67 -3.11 8.90 6.42
N LEU A 68 -3.95 8.31 5.59
CA LEU A 68 -5.35 8.73 5.47
C LEU A 68 -6.20 8.28 6.66
N GLU A 69 -5.89 7.13 7.27
CA GLU A 69 -6.54 6.62 8.47
C GLU A 69 -6.36 7.58 9.65
N SER A 70 -5.15 8.12 9.82
CA SER A 70 -4.86 9.08 10.89
C SER A 70 -5.78 10.31 10.82
N ILE A 71 -6.13 10.73 9.61
CA ILE A 71 -6.90 11.94 9.30
C ILE A 71 -8.40 11.65 9.25
N PHE A 72 -8.84 10.75 8.36
CA PHE A 72 -10.26 10.45 8.13
C PHE A 72 -10.91 9.68 9.28
N ILE A 73 -10.16 8.99 10.15
CA ILE A 73 -10.72 8.39 11.37
C ILE A 73 -10.41 9.25 12.61
N GLY A 74 -9.30 9.99 12.59
CA GLY A 74 -8.88 10.83 13.72
C GLY A 74 -9.58 12.17 13.84
N SER A 75 -10.14 12.71 12.75
CA SER A 75 -10.74 14.04 12.72
C SER A 75 -12.19 14.01 12.23
N GLU A 76 -13.13 14.24 13.15
CA GLU A 76 -14.55 14.32 12.81
C GLU A 76 -14.86 15.56 11.95
N ASP A 77 -14.14 16.66 12.13
CA ASP A 77 -14.30 17.85 11.28
C ASP A 77 -13.97 17.53 9.82
N ILE A 78 -12.81 16.92 9.54
CA ILE A 78 -12.46 16.52 8.16
C ILE A 78 -13.51 15.58 7.56
N ARG A 79 -14.05 14.64 8.35
CA ARG A 79 -15.13 13.76 7.86
C ARG A 79 -16.40 14.52 7.48
N SER A 80 -16.73 15.56 8.24
CA SER A 80 -17.90 16.41 7.96
C SER A 80 -17.70 17.28 6.71
N GLN A 81 -16.47 17.70 6.44
CA GLN A 81 -16.11 18.54 5.29
C GLN A 81 -15.97 17.73 4.01
N LEU A 82 -15.54 16.47 4.10
CA LEU A 82 -15.33 15.54 2.98
C LEU A 82 -16.17 14.25 3.13
N PRO A 83 -17.52 14.34 3.12
CA PRO A 83 -18.38 13.20 3.44
C PRO A 83 -18.32 12.07 2.41
N GLU A 84 -18.24 12.40 1.11
CA GLU A 84 -18.12 11.42 0.03
C GLU A 84 -16.79 10.65 0.11
N ASP A 85 -15.68 11.35 0.31
CA ASP A 85 -14.35 10.73 0.42
C ASP A 85 -14.18 9.97 1.75
N SER A 86 -14.84 10.41 2.82
CA SER A 86 -14.91 9.65 4.08
C SER A 86 -15.62 8.32 3.90
N LYS A 87 -16.77 8.33 3.21
CA LYS A 87 -17.51 7.10 2.90
C LYS A 87 -16.71 6.16 1.99
N ARG A 88 -15.98 6.70 1.02
CA ARG A 88 -15.03 5.93 0.20
C ARG A 88 -13.95 5.31 1.08
N PHE A 89 -13.33 6.11 1.95
CA PHE A 89 -12.27 5.64 2.85
C PHE A 89 -12.75 4.54 3.79
N ASP A 90 -13.97 4.62 4.33
CA ASP A 90 -14.54 3.55 5.17
C ASP A 90 -14.66 2.21 4.42
N GLY A 91 -14.95 2.26 3.11
CA GLY A 91 -14.94 1.09 2.23
C GLY A 91 -13.54 0.50 2.06
N ILE A 92 -12.57 1.37 1.73
CA ILE A 92 -11.15 1.00 1.60
C ILE A 92 -10.64 0.39 2.91
N ASP A 93 -10.96 1.00 4.05
CA ASP A 93 -10.56 0.57 5.38
C ASP A 93 -11.02 -0.85 5.69
N ARG A 94 -12.29 -1.16 5.42
CA ARG A 94 -12.84 -2.51 5.59
C ARG A 94 -12.13 -3.51 4.68
N ASP A 95 -11.96 -3.17 3.42
CA ASP A 95 -11.41 -4.07 2.41
C ASP A 95 -9.91 -4.35 2.67
N PHE A 96 -9.15 -3.31 3.06
CA PHE A 96 -7.75 -3.44 3.46
C PHE A 96 -7.59 -4.26 4.75
N LYS A 97 -8.43 -4.03 5.78
CA LYS A 97 -8.41 -4.84 7.01
C LYS A 97 -8.73 -6.31 6.77
N SER A 98 -9.69 -6.61 5.89
CA SER A 98 -9.99 -7.98 5.47
C SER A 98 -8.77 -8.63 4.83
N LEU A 99 -8.14 -7.93 3.89
CA LEU A 99 -6.98 -8.41 3.16
C LEU A 99 -5.76 -8.62 4.08
N LEU A 100 -5.56 -7.70 5.03
CA LEU A 100 -4.52 -7.80 6.06
C LEU A 100 -4.69 -9.07 6.89
N GLY A 101 -5.92 -9.39 7.31
CA GLY A 101 -6.23 -10.63 8.03
C GLY A 101 -5.90 -11.89 7.22
N GLU A 102 -6.22 -11.91 5.93
CA GLU A 102 -5.95 -13.04 5.04
C GLU A 102 -4.44 -13.29 4.82
N ILE A 103 -3.64 -12.22 4.74
CA ILE A 103 -2.19 -12.33 4.58
C ILE A 103 -1.52 -12.74 5.89
N ILE A 104 -1.95 -12.18 7.04
CA ILE A 104 -1.43 -12.59 8.35
C ILE A 104 -1.69 -14.08 8.62
N ALA A 105 -2.83 -14.61 8.18
CA ALA A 105 -3.15 -16.03 8.31
C ALA A 105 -2.21 -16.94 7.48
N ASN A 106 -1.49 -16.41 6.50
CA ASN A 106 -0.64 -17.17 5.59
C ASN A 106 0.77 -16.60 5.53
N PRO A 107 1.69 -17.05 6.40
CA PRO A 107 3.03 -16.48 6.52
C PRO A 107 3.95 -16.78 5.33
N ASN A 108 3.58 -17.70 4.43
CA ASN A 108 4.36 -18.00 3.24
C ASN A 108 4.16 -16.91 2.19
N ILE A 109 5.17 -16.04 2.03
CA ILE A 109 5.14 -14.89 1.11
C ILE A 109 4.79 -15.33 -0.30
N VAL A 110 5.49 -16.31 -0.89
CA VAL A 110 5.26 -16.74 -2.28
C VAL A 110 3.83 -17.24 -2.48
N LYS A 111 3.29 -18.04 -1.55
CA LYS A 111 1.89 -18.52 -1.64
C LYS A 111 0.87 -17.40 -1.44
N SER A 112 1.17 -16.43 -0.58
CA SER A 112 0.27 -15.32 -0.31
C SER A 112 0.25 -14.30 -1.45
N THR A 113 1.39 -14.03 -2.08
CA THR A 113 1.51 -13.06 -3.17
C THR A 113 1.05 -13.61 -4.50
N ASN A 114 1.22 -14.90 -4.79
CA ASN A 114 0.80 -15.53 -6.05
C ASN A 114 -0.69 -15.90 -6.10
N ARG A 115 -1.53 -15.25 -5.29
CA ARG A 115 -2.99 -15.43 -5.35
C ARG A 115 -3.55 -14.66 -6.54
N ALA A 116 -4.44 -15.30 -7.29
CA ALA A 116 -5.12 -14.66 -8.41
C ALA A 116 -5.92 -13.44 -7.93
N GLY A 117 -5.79 -12.31 -8.63
CA GLY A 117 -6.54 -11.09 -8.35
C GLY A 117 -6.00 -10.23 -7.20
N LEU A 118 -4.94 -10.67 -6.50
CA LEU A 118 -4.41 -9.91 -5.36
C LEU A 118 -3.76 -8.59 -5.79
N TYR A 119 -2.92 -8.64 -6.83
CA TYR A 119 -2.24 -7.46 -7.33
C TYR A 119 -3.24 -6.44 -7.86
N GLU A 120 -4.22 -6.89 -8.65
CA GLU A 120 -5.30 -6.05 -9.20
C GLU A 120 -6.13 -5.43 -8.08
N LYS A 121 -6.40 -6.16 -6.99
CA LYS A 121 -7.08 -5.62 -5.82
C LYS A 121 -6.26 -4.55 -5.10
N LEU A 122 -4.94 -4.73 -4.99
CA LEU A 122 -4.05 -3.72 -4.41
C LEU A 122 -3.98 -2.46 -5.27
N GLU A 123 -3.87 -2.61 -6.59
CA GLU A 123 -3.92 -1.50 -7.54
C GLU A 123 -5.24 -0.71 -7.44
N MET A 124 -6.38 -1.41 -7.33
CA MET A 124 -7.67 -0.75 -7.12
C MET A 124 -7.68 0.03 -5.80
N LEU A 125 -7.29 -0.58 -4.68
CA LEU A 125 -7.23 0.10 -3.38
C LEU A 125 -6.30 1.32 -3.43
N LEU A 126 -5.13 1.19 -4.08
CA LEU A 126 -4.18 2.28 -4.26
C LEU A 126 -4.81 3.44 -5.04
N SER A 127 -5.53 3.14 -6.12
CA SER A 127 -6.19 4.16 -6.94
C SER A 127 -7.26 4.92 -6.15
N GLU A 128 -8.03 4.24 -5.30
CA GLU A 128 -9.05 4.87 -4.47
C GLU A 128 -8.41 5.70 -3.34
N LEU A 129 -7.32 5.22 -2.74
CA LEU A 129 -6.55 5.98 -1.75
C LEU A 129 -5.99 7.28 -2.35
N ILE A 130 -5.48 7.23 -3.59
CA ILE A 130 -4.98 8.42 -4.30
C ILE A 130 -6.11 9.44 -4.53
N LEU A 131 -7.33 8.99 -4.82
CA LEU A 131 -8.48 9.89 -4.95
C LEU A 131 -8.82 10.58 -3.63
N CYS A 132 -8.85 9.84 -2.52
CA CYS A 132 -9.07 10.41 -1.19
C CYS A 132 -7.97 11.41 -0.80
N GLU A 133 -6.70 11.08 -1.07
CA GLU A 133 -5.55 11.97 -0.83
C GLU A 133 -5.65 13.25 -1.65
N LYS A 134 -6.06 13.15 -2.91
CA LYS A 134 -6.27 14.32 -3.77
C LYS A 134 -7.37 15.23 -3.23
N ALA A 135 -8.52 14.68 -2.88
CA ALA A 135 -9.64 15.45 -2.32
C ALA A 135 -9.25 16.19 -1.03
N LEU A 136 -8.46 15.51 -0.18
CA LEU A 136 -7.91 16.12 1.03
C LEU A 136 -6.98 17.29 0.71
N ASN A 137 -6.06 17.12 -0.25
CA ASN A 137 -5.13 18.18 -0.64
C ASN A 137 -5.87 19.39 -1.25
N ASP A 138 -6.88 19.15 -2.09
CA ASP A 138 -7.70 20.21 -2.69
C ASP A 138 -8.48 21.00 -1.61
N TYR A 139 -8.96 20.32 -0.57
CA TYR A 139 -9.57 20.95 0.59
C TYR A 139 -8.58 21.83 1.37
N LEU A 140 -7.39 21.31 1.68
CA LEU A 140 -6.35 22.06 2.37
C LEU A 140 -5.92 23.30 1.57
N GLU A 141 -5.79 23.17 0.25
CA GLU A 141 -5.45 24.30 -0.61
C GLU A 141 -6.55 25.37 -0.61
N THR A 142 -7.82 24.97 -0.59
CA THR A 142 -8.95 25.90 -0.43
C THR A 142 -8.85 26.70 0.87
N LYS A 143 -8.44 26.06 1.97
CA LYS A 143 -8.21 26.75 3.25
C LYS A 143 -7.00 27.69 3.19
N ARG A 144 -5.93 27.31 2.49
CA ARG A 144 -4.76 28.19 2.28
C ARG A 144 -5.09 29.43 1.46
N LEU A 145 -5.90 29.28 0.41
CA LEU A 145 -6.37 30.41 -0.40
C LEU A 145 -7.24 31.37 0.42
N ALA A 146 -8.10 30.84 1.30
CA ALA A 146 -8.94 31.65 2.18
C ALA A 146 -8.12 32.37 3.28
N TYR A 147 -7.03 31.76 3.75
CA TYR A 147 -6.15 32.35 4.76
C TYR A 147 -4.66 32.18 4.40
N PRO A 148 -4.06 33.15 3.68
CA PRO A 148 -2.72 33.01 3.11
C PRO A 148 -1.58 32.72 4.10
N ARG A 149 -1.77 32.94 5.41
CA ARG A 149 -0.74 32.56 6.40
C ARG A 149 -0.57 31.05 6.52
N PHE A 150 -1.57 30.25 6.14
CA PHE A 150 -1.47 28.78 6.15
C PHE A 150 -0.49 28.22 5.09
N TYR A 151 0.00 29.04 4.15
CA TYR A 151 1.10 28.63 3.27
C TYR A 151 2.45 28.47 3.99
N PHE A 152 2.62 29.08 5.17
CA PHE A 152 3.84 28.96 5.97
C PHE A 152 3.83 27.73 6.90
N VAL A 153 2.76 26.93 6.86
CA VAL A 153 2.52 25.81 7.75
C VAL A 153 2.50 24.52 6.94
N SER A 154 3.08 23.45 7.48
CA SER A 154 3.08 22.14 6.81
C SER A 154 1.65 21.59 6.71
N SER A 155 1.39 20.68 5.76
CA SER A 155 0.03 20.08 5.65
C SER A 155 -0.38 19.32 6.91
N ALA A 156 0.56 18.69 7.62
CA ALA A 156 0.29 17.99 8.87
C ALA A 156 -0.10 18.98 9.98
N ASP A 157 0.68 20.06 10.17
CA ASP A 157 0.37 21.09 11.16
C ASP A 157 -0.94 21.82 10.83
N LEU A 158 -1.23 22.03 9.54
CA LEU A 158 -2.48 22.63 9.10
C LEU A 158 -3.68 21.74 9.44
N LEU A 159 -3.55 20.42 9.27
CA LEU A 159 -4.57 19.46 9.68
C LEU A 159 -4.79 19.49 11.20
N ASP A 160 -3.72 19.56 11.99
CA ASP A 160 -3.82 19.67 13.46
C ASP A 160 -4.49 20.98 13.91
N ILE A 161 -4.27 22.09 13.18
CA ILE A 161 -4.95 23.37 13.43
C ILE A 161 -6.43 23.29 13.07
N LEU A 162 -6.78 22.60 11.97
CA LEU A 162 -8.18 22.48 11.50
C LEU A 162 -8.98 21.44 12.29
N SER A 163 -8.30 20.47 12.92
CA SER A 163 -8.94 19.39 13.67
C SER A 163 -9.25 19.72 15.14
N ASN A 164 -8.87 20.92 15.62
CA ASN A 164 -9.18 21.45 16.97
C ASN A 164 -10.23 22.55 16.88
#